data_AF-A0A5E5R585-F1
#
_entry.id   AF-A0A5E5R585-F1
#
_cell.length_a   1.000
_cell.length_b   1.000
_cell.length_c   1.000
_cell.angle_alpha   90.00
_cell.angle_beta   90.00
_cell.angle_gamma   90.00
#
_symmetry.space_group_name_H-M   'P 1'
#
loop_
_entity.id
_entity.type
_entity.pdbx_description
1 polymer ?
#
loop_
_entity_poly.entity_id
_entity_poly.type
_entity_poly.pdbx_seq_one_letter_code
_entity_poly.pdbx_strand_id
1 'polypeptide(L)'
;MDIRSPLNQCIALSLAGILFLNPIVATAAGLALDKAAGGNTGLGQAGNGVPIVNIATPNGAGLSNNHFRDYNVGANGLILNNATGKTQGTQLGGIILGNPNLKGQAAQVILNRVTGGNRSTLAGYTEVAGQSARVIVANPHGITCQGCGFINTPRATLTTGKPIMDGQRLERFQVDGGDIVVEGAELNVGNLEQFDLITRSAKLNAKLYAKNLNIVTGRNDVQADSLQATPRAADGSEKPQLAIDSSALGGMYAGAIRLVGTEQGVGCGWPATWPPAAATSASTPAAS
;
A
#
# COMPACT_ATOMS: atom_id res chain seq x y z
N MET A 1 -21.96 48.43 15.44
CA MET A 1 -21.44 47.83 16.69
C MET A 1 -20.25 48.65 17.13
N ASP A 2 -20.34 49.31 18.28
CA ASP A 2 -19.27 50.17 18.79
C ASP A 2 -18.13 49.29 19.35
N ILE A 3 -16.97 49.34 18.71
CA ILE A 3 -15.79 48.51 19.02
C ILE A 3 -15.13 48.98 20.34
N ARG A 4 -15.53 50.14 20.88
CA ARG A 4 -14.98 50.71 22.11
C ARG A 4 -15.73 50.30 23.37
N SER A 5 -16.80 49.51 23.27
CA SER A 5 -17.49 49.02 24.48
C SER A 5 -16.62 47.99 25.20
N PRO A 6 -16.48 48.06 26.53
CA PRO A 6 -15.65 47.12 27.30
C PRO A 6 -16.15 45.68 27.15
N LEU A 7 -17.46 45.51 26.93
CA LEU A 7 -18.06 44.21 26.64
C LEU A 7 -17.57 43.62 25.32
N ASN A 8 -17.52 44.43 24.25
CA ASN A 8 -17.07 43.96 22.94
C ASN A 8 -15.55 43.69 22.93
N GLN A 9 -14.77 44.42 23.73
CA GLN A 9 -13.34 44.15 23.92
C GLN A 9 -13.09 42.83 24.66
N CYS A 10 -13.86 42.54 25.72
CA CYS A 10 -13.79 41.25 26.42
C CYS A 10 -14.21 40.08 25.52
N ILE A 11 -15.24 40.26 24.68
CA ILE A 11 -15.65 39.25 23.70
C ILE A 11 -14.56 39.04 22.63
N ALA A 12 -13.95 40.11 22.11
CA ALA A 12 -12.89 39.98 21.12
C ALA A 12 -11.63 39.31 21.68
N LEU A 13 -11.22 39.65 22.91
CA LEU A 13 -10.06 39.05 23.58
C LEU A 13 -10.29 37.58 23.95
N SER A 14 -11.50 37.21 24.37
CA SER A 14 -11.85 35.82 24.62
C SER A 14 -11.91 34.99 23.32
N LEU A 15 -12.47 35.54 22.24
CA LEU A 15 -12.48 34.87 20.94
C LEU A 15 -11.07 34.68 20.37
N ALA A 16 -10.19 35.68 20.51
CA ALA A 16 -8.78 35.57 20.13
C ALA A 16 -8.03 34.53 20.98
N GLY A 17 -8.28 34.49 22.30
CA GLY A 17 -7.71 33.48 23.20
C GLY A 17 -8.13 32.05 22.84
N ILE A 18 -9.40 31.85 22.47
CA ILE A 18 -9.92 30.53 22.04
C ILE A 18 -9.30 30.10 20.70
N LEU A 19 -9.02 31.03 19.77
CA LEU A 19 -8.33 30.73 18.52
C LEU A 19 -6.84 30.39 18.70
N PHE A 20 -6.16 30.99 19.69
CA PHE A 20 -4.76 30.69 20.02
C PHE A 20 -4.56 29.40 20.82
N LEU A 21 -5.59 28.92 21.54
CA LEU A 21 -5.55 27.71 22.36
C LEU A 21 -6.07 26.45 21.66
N ASN A 22 -6.50 26.55 20.41
CA ASN A 22 -6.73 25.35 19.62
C ASN A 22 -5.36 24.81 19.18
N PRO A 23 -4.86 23.68 19.74
CA PRO A 23 -3.87 22.95 18.99
C PRO A 23 -4.55 22.61 17.67
N ILE A 24 -4.05 23.15 16.56
CA ILE A 24 -4.26 22.52 15.26
C ILE A 24 -3.53 21.20 15.39
N VAL A 25 -4.20 20.21 15.98
CA VAL A 25 -3.83 18.82 15.82
C VAL A 25 -4.19 18.57 14.37
N ALA A 26 -3.26 18.87 13.47
CA ALA A 26 -3.23 18.24 12.17
C ALA A 26 -3.03 16.76 12.47
N THR A 27 -4.13 16.06 12.73
CA THR A 27 -4.15 14.61 12.70
C THR A 27 -3.81 14.27 11.26
N ALA A 28 -2.53 13.98 11.01
CA ALA A 28 -2.14 13.12 9.91
C ALA A 28 -2.67 11.72 10.26
N ALA A 29 -4.00 11.58 10.30
CA ALA A 29 -4.72 10.35 10.52
C ALA A 29 -4.46 9.49 9.29
N GLY A 30 -3.34 8.77 9.32
CA GLY A 30 -2.96 7.92 8.22
C GLY A 30 -1.73 7.07 8.50
N LEU A 31 -0.75 7.59 9.24
CA LEU A 31 0.48 6.86 9.54
C LEU A 31 0.70 6.81 11.05
N ALA A 32 0.78 5.59 11.60
CA ALA A 32 1.17 5.36 12.98
C ALA A 32 2.18 4.22 13.02
N LEU A 33 3.36 4.47 13.56
CA LEU A 33 4.40 3.44 13.69
C LEU A 33 4.06 2.47 14.82
N ASP A 34 4.35 1.19 14.60
CA ASP A 34 4.32 0.19 15.66
C ASP A 34 5.64 0.20 16.44
N LYS A 35 5.68 1.01 17.50
CA LYS A 35 6.86 1.10 18.38
C LYS A 35 7.15 -0.21 19.11
N ALA A 36 6.16 -1.09 19.30
CA ALA A 36 6.35 -2.36 19.99
C ALA A 36 7.06 -3.39 19.10
N ALA A 37 6.93 -3.28 17.78
CA ALA A 37 7.67 -4.10 16.82
C ALA A 37 9.16 -3.73 16.70
N GLY A 38 9.58 -2.61 17.30
CA GLY A 38 10.95 -2.13 17.25
C GLY A 38 11.37 -1.57 15.88
N GLY A 39 12.68 -1.38 15.71
CA GLY A 39 13.26 -0.75 14.52
C GLY A 39 13.39 0.77 14.63
N ASN A 40 13.96 1.39 13.60
CA ASN A 40 14.26 2.82 13.56
C ASN A 40 13.49 3.58 12.48
N THR A 41 12.39 2.99 11.95
CA THR A 41 11.49 3.71 11.04
C THR A 41 11.05 5.03 11.69
N GLY A 42 11.17 6.13 10.96
CA GLY A 42 10.79 7.46 11.42
C GLY A 42 9.72 8.08 10.54
N LEU A 43 8.89 8.94 11.12
CA LEU A 43 7.97 9.80 10.38
C LEU A 43 8.50 11.23 10.36
N GLY A 44 8.31 11.90 9.24
CA GLY A 44 8.63 13.30 9.03
C GLY A 44 7.67 13.91 8.01
N GLN A 45 7.98 15.10 7.54
CA GLN A 45 7.16 15.83 6.58
C GLN A 45 8.05 16.68 5.68
N ALA A 46 7.72 16.73 4.39
CA ALA A 46 8.35 17.62 3.44
C ALA A 46 7.93 19.08 3.68
N GLY A 47 8.67 20.03 3.12
CA GLY A 47 8.38 21.46 3.30
C GLY A 47 6.99 21.89 2.80
N ASN A 48 6.41 21.13 1.86
CA ASN A 48 5.06 21.35 1.33
C ASN A 48 3.96 20.51 2.03
N GLY A 49 4.30 19.80 3.11
CA GLY A 49 3.33 19.06 3.92
C GLY A 49 3.15 17.58 3.55
N VAL A 50 3.79 17.07 2.50
CA VAL A 50 3.72 15.64 2.15
C VAL A 50 4.39 14.80 3.24
N PRO A 51 3.74 13.77 3.81
CA PRO A 51 4.35 12.92 4.82
C PRO A 51 5.57 12.17 4.27
N ILE A 52 6.59 12.01 5.11
CA ILE A 52 7.81 11.26 4.81
C ILE A 52 7.93 10.10 5.80
N VAL A 53 8.16 8.90 5.28
CA VAL A 53 8.63 7.74 6.05
C VAL A 53 10.13 7.62 5.83
N ASN A 54 10.91 7.94 6.84
CA ASN A 54 12.31 7.55 6.91
C ASN A 54 12.34 6.05 7.20
N ILE A 55 12.46 5.26 6.14
CA ILE A 55 12.43 3.80 6.24
C ILE A 55 13.53 3.27 7.16
N ALA A 56 13.31 2.12 7.76
CA ALA A 56 14.27 1.45 8.63
C ALA A 56 15.59 1.14 7.92
N THR A 57 16.64 0.90 8.70
CA THR A 57 17.91 0.42 8.14
C THR A 57 17.70 -0.91 7.40
N PRO A 58 18.11 -1.04 6.12
CA PRO A 58 18.02 -2.29 5.39
C PRO A 58 18.89 -3.36 6.06
N ASN A 59 18.40 -4.59 6.08
CA ASN A 59 19.19 -5.73 6.57
C ASN A 59 20.19 -6.23 5.51
N GLY A 60 20.92 -7.31 5.81
CA GLY A 60 21.93 -7.89 4.91
C GLY A 60 21.39 -8.37 3.55
N ALA A 61 20.07 -8.57 3.43
CA ALA A 61 19.40 -8.91 2.19
C ALA A 61 18.84 -7.68 1.45
N GLY A 62 19.12 -6.46 1.92
CA GLY A 62 18.62 -5.22 1.33
C GLY A 62 17.14 -4.92 1.62
N LEU A 63 16.52 -5.62 2.57
CA LEU A 63 15.14 -5.40 2.98
C LEU A 63 15.07 -4.38 4.13
N SER A 64 14.36 -3.28 3.91
CA SER A 64 13.86 -2.40 4.98
C SER A 64 12.49 -2.90 5.44
N ASN A 65 12.40 -3.33 6.69
CA ASN A 65 11.14 -3.79 7.29
C ASN A 65 10.56 -2.72 8.22
N ASN A 66 9.42 -2.15 7.83
CA ASN A 66 8.76 -1.03 8.49
C ASN A 66 7.41 -1.49 9.06
N HIS A 67 7.22 -1.31 10.36
CA HIS A 67 6.03 -1.77 11.08
C HIS A 67 5.12 -0.59 11.44
N PHE A 68 3.85 -0.72 11.11
CA PHE A 68 2.83 0.31 11.30
C PHE A 68 1.63 -0.24 12.08
N ARG A 69 1.07 0.56 12.97
CA ARG A 69 -0.29 0.36 13.50
C ARG A 69 -1.32 0.79 12.46
N ASP A 70 -1.06 1.90 11.78
CA ASP A 70 -1.90 2.43 10.71
C ASP A 70 -1.00 2.85 9.55
N TYR A 71 -1.37 2.45 8.33
CA TYR A 71 -0.66 2.82 7.11
C TYR A 71 -1.64 3.23 6.02
N ASN A 72 -1.73 4.52 5.76
CA ASN A 72 -2.60 5.14 4.78
C ASN A 72 -1.83 6.21 4.02
N VAL A 73 -2.25 6.45 2.78
CA VAL A 73 -1.69 7.47 1.89
C VAL A 73 -2.81 8.42 1.53
N GLY A 74 -2.66 9.70 1.86
CA GLY A 74 -3.64 10.72 1.49
C GLY A 74 -3.49 11.15 0.02
N ALA A 75 -4.39 12.02 -0.45
CA ALA A 75 -4.35 12.56 -1.82
C ALA A 75 -3.04 13.31 -2.16
N ASN A 76 -2.42 13.93 -1.15
CA ASN A 76 -1.11 14.59 -1.29
C ASN A 76 0.06 13.60 -1.46
N GLY A 77 -0.20 12.29 -1.33
CA GLY A 77 0.78 11.23 -1.45
C GLY A 77 1.60 10.95 -0.18
N LEU A 78 2.63 10.13 -0.34
CA LEU A 78 3.55 9.68 0.70
C LEU A 78 4.94 9.49 0.09
N ILE A 79 5.99 9.91 0.82
CA ILE A 79 7.37 9.66 0.42
C ILE A 79 7.99 8.58 1.31
N LEU A 80 8.50 7.51 0.71
CA LEU A 80 9.39 6.54 1.31
C LEU A 80 10.84 7.00 1.08
N ASN A 81 11.49 7.52 2.12
CA ASN A 81 12.81 8.12 1.99
C ASN A 81 13.91 7.04 1.94
N ASN A 82 14.30 6.65 0.73
CA ASN A 82 15.39 5.71 0.44
C ASN A 82 16.70 6.44 0.02
N ALA A 83 16.85 7.71 0.39
CA ALA A 83 17.98 8.54 -0.01
C ALA A 83 19.18 8.40 0.95
N THR A 84 20.34 8.05 0.42
CA THR A 84 21.60 7.90 1.15
C THR A 84 22.46 9.18 1.17
N GLY A 85 22.20 10.12 0.25
CA GLY A 85 22.84 11.43 0.20
C GLY A 85 22.29 12.39 1.26
N LYS A 86 22.88 13.58 1.41
CA LYS A 86 22.45 14.58 2.41
C LYS A 86 21.07 15.17 2.13
N THR A 87 20.74 15.35 0.85
CA THR A 87 19.45 15.83 0.36
C THR A 87 19.04 15.02 -0.85
N GLN A 88 17.74 15.04 -1.16
CA GLN A 88 17.17 14.35 -2.31
C GLN A 88 16.02 15.18 -2.88
N GLY A 89 16.01 15.34 -4.21
CA GLY A 89 14.84 15.86 -4.91
C GLY A 89 13.76 14.77 -5.04
N THR A 90 12.52 15.16 -4.79
CA THR A 90 11.31 14.32 -4.91
C THR A 90 10.26 15.05 -5.75
N GLN A 91 9.40 14.28 -6.41
CA GLN A 91 8.29 14.80 -7.22
C GLN A 91 7.15 15.30 -6.33
N LEU A 92 6.87 14.60 -5.23
CA LEU A 92 5.78 14.94 -4.32
C LEU A 92 6.17 16.01 -3.31
N GLY A 93 7.40 16.01 -2.79
CA GLY A 93 7.80 16.81 -1.63
C GLY A 93 8.85 17.90 -1.90
N GLY A 94 9.29 18.07 -3.15
CA GLY A 94 10.43 18.94 -3.47
C GLY A 94 11.73 18.39 -2.89
N ILE A 95 12.57 19.24 -2.32
CA ILE A 95 13.85 18.81 -1.71
C ILE A 95 13.60 18.35 -0.27
N ILE A 96 13.98 17.11 0.03
CA ILE A 96 13.96 16.53 1.37
C ILE A 96 15.38 16.26 1.87
N LEU A 97 15.54 16.11 3.19
CA LEU A 97 16.78 15.61 3.77
C LEU A 97 16.93 14.09 3.53
N GLY A 98 18.18 13.64 3.46
CA GLY A 98 18.50 12.21 3.38
C GLY A 98 17.99 11.43 4.58
N ASN A 99 17.80 10.12 4.40
CA ASN A 99 17.36 9.26 5.48
C ASN A 99 18.53 8.90 6.41
N PRO A 100 18.52 9.35 7.69
CA PRO A 100 19.62 9.09 8.62
C PRO A 100 19.79 7.60 8.96
N ASN A 101 18.78 6.76 8.71
CA ASN A 101 18.81 5.34 9.04
C ASN A 101 19.69 4.50 8.09
N LEU A 102 19.91 4.98 6.86
CA LEU A 102 20.46 4.15 5.78
C LEU A 102 21.98 3.96 5.87
N LYS A 103 22.70 4.84 6.58
CA LYS A 103 24.17 4.76 6.76
C LYS A 103 24.94 4.49 5.44
N GLY A 104 24.48 5.08 4.34
CA GLY A 104 25.07 4.93 3.00
C GLY A 104 24.53 3.76 2.16
N GLN A 105 23.66 2.91 2.70
CA GLN A 105 23.09 1.74 2.01
C GLN A 105 21.58 1.89 1.82
N ALA A 106 21.13 1.97 0.57
CA ALA A 106 19.72 2.04 0.24
C ALA A 106 19.04 0.66 0.31
N ALA A 107 17.75 0.63 0.61
CA ALA A 107 16.93 -0.56 0.52
C ALA A 107 16.72 -0.96 -0.95
N GLN A 108 16.69 -2.27 -1.20
CA GLN A 108 16.24 -2.85 -2.46
C GLN A 108 14.75 -3.23 -2.39
N VAL A 109 14.29 -3.59 -1.19
CA VAL A 109 12.89 -3.90 -0.89
C VAL A 109 12.45 -3.09 0.33
N ILE A 110 11.33 -2.40 0.22
CA ILE A 110 10.69 -1.65 1.30
C ILE A 110 9.38 -2.36 1.65
N LEU A 111 9.39 -3.07 2.77
CA LEU A 111 8.20 -3.72 3.31
C LEU A 111 7.53 -2.79 4.33
N ASN A 112 6.31 -2.38 4.04
CA ASN A 112 5.43 -1.65 4.94
C ASN A 112 4.35 -2.61 5.42
N ARG A 113 4.46 -3.09 6.66
CA ARG A 113 3.53 -4.07 7.21
C ARG A 113 2.71 -3.49 8.35
N VAL A 114 1.41 -3.68 8.27
CA VAL A 114 0.45 -3.24 9.28
C VAL A 114 0.25 -4.36 10.31
N THR A 115 0.44 -4.02 11.59
CA THR A 115 0.22 -4.88 12.76
C THR A 115 -0.99 -4.43 13.58
N GLY A 116 -1.56 -3.26 13.26
CA GLY A 116 -2.83 -2.79 13.82
C GLY A 116 -4.04 -3.49 13.21
N GLY A 117 -5.22 -3.22 13.79
CA GLY A 117 -6.48 -3.88 13.41
C GLY A 117 -7.24 -3.21 12.26
N ASN A 118 -6.70 -2.12 11.69
CA ASN A 118 -7.40 -1.28 10.73
C ASN A 118 -6.96 -1.59 9.30
N ARG A 119 -7.89 -1.44 8.34
CA ARG A 119 -7.58 -1.48 6.91
C ARG A 119 -6.70 -0.30 6.49
N SER A 120 -6.01 -0.45 5.38
CA SER A 120 -5.25 0.63 4.73
C SER A 120 -6.05 1.28 3.62
N THR A 121 -6.02 2.61 3.53
CA THR A 121 -6.53 3.39 2.39
C THR A 121 -5.37 4.13 1.73
N LEU A 122 -5.18 3.86 0.44
CA LEU A 122 -4.16 4.48 -0.39
C LEU A 122 -4.86 5.36 -1.43
N ALA A 123 -4.96 6.66 -1.15
CA ALA A 123 -5.70 7.64 -1.93
C ALA A 123 -4.80 8.58 -2.76
N GLY A 124 -3.52 8.25 -2.93
CA GLY A 124 -2.56 9.05 -3.66
C GLY A 124 -1.28 8.28 -3.99
N TYR A 125 -0.29 8.99 -4.55
CA TYR A 125 0.97 8.38 -4.98
C TYR A 125 1.92 8.10 -3.82
N THR A 126 2.59 6.96 -3.87
CA THR A 126 3.73 6.63 -3.01
C THR A 126 5.02 6.80 -3.81
N GLU A 127 5.91 7.68 -3.38
CA GLU A 127 7.20 7.94 -4.02
C GLU A 127 8.35 7.34 -3.23
N VAL A 128 9.25 6.62 -3.90
CA VAL A 128 10.55 6.24 -3.32
C VAL A 128 11.56 7.35 -3.61
N ALA A 129 12.01 8.08 -2.59
CA ALA A 129 13.05 9.09 -2.77
C ALA A 129 14.43 8.42 -2.85
N GLY A 130 15.29 8.87 -3.76
CA GLY A 130 16.65 8.35 -3.90
C GLY A 130 16.71 7.09 -4.76
N GLN A 131 17.38 6.05 -4.28
CA GLN A 131 17.53 4.82 -5.07
C GLN A 131 16.19 4.10 -5.20
N SER A 132 15.85 3.69 -6.42
CA SER A 132 14.64 2.92 -6.72
C SER A 132 14.61 1.60 -5.95
N ALA A 133 13.43 1.22 -5.44
CA ALA A 133 13.24 0.00 -4.65
C ALA A 133 11.86 -0.61 -4.88
N ARG A 134 11.74 -1.93 -4.67
CA ARG A 134 10.45 -2.63 -4.64
C ARG A 134 9.65 -2.17 -3.42
N VAL A 135 8.37 -1.83 -3.59
CA VAL A 135 7.48 -1.43 -2.50
C VAL A 135 6.45 -2.52 -2.22
N ILE A 136 6.28 -2.87 -0.95
CA ILE A 136 5.29 -3.84 -0.50
C ILE A 136 4.45 -3.19 0.60
N VAL A 137 3.12 -3.23 0.44
CA VAL A 137 2.16 -2.84 1.48
C VAL A 137 1.38 -4.08 1.89
N ALA A 138 1.59 -4.52 3.13
CA ALA A 138 1.00 -5.74 3.68
C ALA A 138 0.04 -5.40 4.83
N ASN A 139 -1.26 -5.61 4.63
CA ASN A 139 -2.27 -5.39 5.65
C ASN A 139 -3.34 -6.50 5.64
N PRO A 140 -3.31 -7.43 6.61
CA PRO A 140 -4.29 -8.51 6.72
C PRO A 140 -5.75 -8.06 6.90
N HIS A 141 -5.98 -6.82 7.31
CA HIS A 141 -7.31 -6.25 7.49
C HIS A 141 -7.89 -5.63 6.20
N GLY A 142 -7.15 -5.68 5.10
CA GLY A 142 -7.59 -5.22 3.79
C GLY A 142 -6.93 -3.91 3.34
N ILE A 143 -6.98 -3.68 2.03
CA ILE A 143 -6.37 -2.50 1.38
C ILE A 143 -7.37 -1.91 0.38
N THR A 144 -7.65 -0.61 0.49
CA THR A 144 -8.31 0.18 -0.55
C THR A 144 -7.25 0.97 -1.32
N CYS A 145 -7.17 0.80 -2.63
CA CYS A 145 -6.45 1.68 -3.55
C CYS A 145 -7.47 2.55 -4.27
N GLN A 146 -7.53 3.83 -3.89
CA GLN A 146 -8.42 4.84 -4.47
C GLN A 146 -7.59 5.80 -5.32
N GLY A 147 -7.34 5.44 -6.59
CA GLY A 147 -6.41 6.19 -7.44
C GLY A 147 -4.97 6.22 -6.91
N CYS A 148 -4.55 5.17 -6.20
CA CYS A 148 -3.17 5.05 -5.73
C CYS A 148 -2.19 4.91 -6.92
N GLY A 149 -0.93 5.26 -6.69
CA GLY A 149 0.11 5.12 -7.69
C GLY A 149 1.49 5.04 -7.06
N PHE A 150 2.51 4.76 -7.87
CA PHE A 150 3.88 4.57 -7.38
C PHE A 150 4.87 5.32 -8.26
N ILE A 151 5.81 6.04 -7.62
CA ILE A 151 6.86 6.81 -8.29
C ILE A 151 8.22 6.20 -7.91
N ASN A 152 9.13 6.11 -8.88
CA ASN A 152 10.48 5.56 -8.71
C ASN A 152 10.49 4.14 -8.12
N THR A 153 9.48 3.35 -8.46
CA THR A 153 9.27 1.98 -7.96
C THR A 153 9.20 1.05 -9.18
N PRO A 154 10.05 0.01 -9.29
CA PRO A 154 10.03 -0.90 -10.42
C PRO A 154 8.97 -1.99 -10.24
N ARG A 155 8.68 -2.36 -8.98
CA ARG A 155 7.66 -3.35 -8.61
C ARG A 155 6.93 -2.91 -7.35
N ALA A 156 5.60 -2.98 -7.38
CA ALA A 156 4.77 -2.77 -6.20
C ALA A 156 3.87 -3.99 -5.93
N THR A 157 3.76 -4.37 -4.66
CA THR A 157 2.89 -5.47 -4.19
C THR A 157 1.93 -4.95 -3.14
N LEU A 158 0.62 -5.06 -3.37
CA LEU A 158 -0.40 -4.90 -2.35
C LEU A 158 -0.85 -6.28 -1.89
N THR A 159 -0.81 -6.54 -0.58
CA THR A 159 -1.14 -7.86 -0.05
C THR A 159 -1.93 -7.82 1.26
N THR A 160 -2.90 -8.71 1.39
CA THR A 160 -3.52 -9.02 2.70
C THR A 160 -2.84 -10.19 3.40
N GLY A 161 -1.81 -10.77 2.78
CA GLY A 161 -1.00 -11.81 3.40
C GLY A 161 -0.08 -11.26 4.48
N LYS A 162 0.06 -12.01 5.57
CA LYS A 162 1.09 -11.76 6.58
C LYS A 162 2.47 -12.08 5.98
N PRO A 163 3.43 -11.14 5.97
CA PRO A 163 4.79 -11.44 5.50
C PRO A 163 5.48 -12.44 6.42
N ILE A 164 5.98 -13.53 5.87
CA ILE A 164 6.77 -14.56 6.54
C ILE A 164 8.23 -14.42 6.09
N MET A 165 9.12 -14.35 7.08
CA MET A 165 10.55 -14.14 6.89
C MET A 165 11.28 -15.47 7.01
N ASP A 166 12.24 -15.73 6.12
CA ASP A 166 13.26 -16.75 6.28
C ASP A 166 14.59 -16.05 6.62
N GLY A 167 14.96 -16.09 7.89
CA GLY A 167 16.02 -15.26 8.45
C GLY A 167 15.79 -13.77 8.17
N GLN A 168 16.65 -13.19 7.33
CA GLN A 168 16.57 -11.76 6.94
C GLN A 168 15.80 -11.52 5.64
N ARG A 169 15.41 -12.56 4.90
CA ARG A 169 14.74 -12.42 3.60
C ARG A 169 13.23 -12.59 3.76
N LEU A 170 12.48 -11.83 2.97
CA LEU A 170 11.05 -12.06 2.81
C LEU A 170 10.86 -13.30 1.94
N GLU A 171 10.33 -14.38 2.52
CA GLU A 171 10.14 -15.66 1.83
C GLU A 171 8.79 -15.67 1.12
N ARG A 172 7.71 -15.43 1.86
CA ARG A 172 6.34 -15.62 1.38
C ARG A 172 5.33 -14.72 2.08
N PHE A 173 4.14 -14.65 1.49
CA PHE A 173 2.95 -14.05 2.08
C PHE A 173 1.96 -15.15 2.45
N GLN A 174 1.57 -15.18 3.73
CA GLN A 174 0.54 -16.09 4.22
C GLN A 174 -0.82 -15.38 4.18
N VAL A 175 -1.66 -15.72 3.20
CA VAL A 175 -2.98 -15.14 3.00
C VAL A 175 -4.03 -15.97 3.72
N ASP A 176 -4.59 -15.42 4.80
CA ASP A 176 -5.69 -16.03 5.57
C ASP A 176 -7.05 -15.39 5.25
N GLY A 177 -7.06 -14.09 4.93
CA GLY A 177 -8.27 -13.29 4.83
C GLY A 177 -8.03 -11.91 4.21
N GLY A 178 -9.01 -11.02 4.36
CA GLY A 178 -8.97 -9.66 3.85
C GLY A 178 -9.29 -9.55 2.35
N ASP A 179 -9.61 -8.34 1.94
CA ASP A 179 -9.88 -7.97 0.56
C ASP A 179 -9.00 -6.80 0.09
N ILE A 180 -8.75 -6.76 -1.21
CA ILE A 180 -8.20 -5.58 -1.87
C ILE A 180 -9.28 -4.97 -2.73
N VAL A 181 -9.58 -3.69 -2.49
CA VAL A 181 -10.50 -2.90 -3.32
C VAL A 181 -9.68 -1.92 -4.13
N VAL A 182 -9.83 -1.95 -5.45
CA VAL A 182 -9.33 -0.92 -6.36
C VAL A 182 -10.53 -0.13 -6.85
N GLU A 183 -10.54 1.17 -6.59
CA GLU A 183 -11.65 2.06 -6.93
C GLU A 183 -11.17 3.43 -7.43
N GLY A 184 -12.10 4.19 -7.99
CA GLY A 184 -11.82 5.45 -8.68
C GLY A 184 -11.94 5.30 -10.20
N ALA A 185 -11.53 6.35 -10.93
CA ALA A 185 -11.63 6.34 -12.38
C ALA A 185 -10.60 5.41 -13.03
N GLU A 186 -9.37 5.41 -12.53
CA GLU A 186 -8.22 4.71 -13.09
C GLU A 186 -7.17 4.39 -12.02
N LEU A 187 -6.54 3.22 -12.14
CA LEU A 187 -5.27 2.86 -11.53
C LEU A 187 -4.21 2.76 -12.64
N ASN A 188 -3.32 3.75 -12.70
CA ASN A 188 -2.22 3.76 -13.67
C ASN A 188 -0.91 3.36 -13.00
N VAL A 189 -0.47 2.14 -13.28
CA VAL A 189 0.83 1.59 -12.87
C VAL A 189 1.62 1.14 -14.10
N GLY A 190 1.40 1.79 -15.25
CA GLY A 190 2.10 1.49 -16.51
C GLY A 190 3.58 1.88 -16.50
N ASN A 191 4.00 2.70 -15.53
CA ASN A 191 5.39 3.04 -15.28
C ASN A 191 6.15 1.96 -14.49
N LEU A 192 5.45 1.03 -13.84
CA LEU A 192 6.05 -0.09 -13.12
C LEU A 192 6.33 -1.24 -14.08
N GLU A 193 7.41 -1.98 -13.85
CA GLU A 193 7.66 -3.23 -14.56
C GLU A 193 6.66 -4.31 -14.12
N GLN A 194 6.26 -4.31 -12.85
CA GLN A 194 5.35 -5.30 -12.31
C GLN A 194 4.47 -4.76 -11.18
N PHE A 195 3.18 -5.12 -11.21
CA PHE A 195 2.23 -4.83 -10.14
C PHE A 195 1.53 -6.11 -9.68
N ASP A 196 1.55 -6.35 -8.37
CA ASP A 196 1.01 -7.57 -7.78
C ASP A 196 -0.09 -7.26 -6.76
N LEU A 197 -1.23 -7.96 -6.90
CA LEU A 197 -2.29 -8.02 -5.90
C LEU A 197 -2.34 -9.44 -5.33
N ILE A 198 -2.13 -9.58 -4.02
CA ILE A 198 -2.10 -10.88 -3.34
C ILE A 198 -3.09 -10.84 -2.17
N THR A 199 -4.24 -11.46 -2.31
CA THR A 199 -5.35 -11.27 -1.35
C THR A 199 -6.23 -12.50 -1.28
N ARG A 200 -7.14 -12.58 -0.29
CA ARG A 200 -8.15 -13.63 -0.34
C ARG A 200 -9.20 -13.33 -1.42
N SER A 201 -9.64 -12.08 -1.51
CA SER A 201 -10.56 -11.62 -2.56
C SER A 201 -10.19 -10.22 -3.05
N ALA A 202 -10.55 -9.90 -4.30
CA ALA A 202 -10.30 -8.61 -4.91
C ALA A 202 -11.59 -8.03 -5.51
N LYS A 203 -11.79 -6.72 -5.33
CA LYS A 203 -12.84 -5.93 -6.00
C LYS A 203 -12.16 -4.90 -6.90
N LEU A 204 -12.40 -4.99 -8.20
CA LEU A 204 -11.74 -4.16 -9.21
C LEU A 204 -12.77 -3.26 -9.89
N ASN A 205 -12.92 -2.05 -9.34
CA ASN A 205 -13.93 -1.06 -9.70
C ASN A 205 -13.30 0.18 -10.36
N ALA A 206 -12.20 -0.01 -11.10
CA ALA A 206 -11.50 1.04 -11.85
C ALA A 206 -10.83 0.45 -13.10
N LYS A 207 -10.54 1.29 -14.09
CA LYS A 207 -9.66 0.89 -15.21
C LYS A 207 -8.26 0.68 -14.68
N LEU A 208 -7.60 -0.41 -15.08
CA LEU A 208 -6.26 -0.72 -14.61
C LEU A 208 -5.29 -0.77 -15.79
N TYR A 209 -4.22 0.03 -15.73
CA TYR A 209 -3.14 0.01 -16.72
C TYR A 209 -1.84 -0.45 -16.07
N ALA A 210 -1.20 -1.49 -16.60
CA ALA A 210 0.06 -2.04 -16.07
C ALA A 210 0.95 -2.59 -17.19
N LYS A 211 2.25 -2.82 -16.95
CA LYS A 211 3.06 -3.64 -17.86
C LYS A 211 2.81 -5.12 -17.62
N ASN A 212 3.11 -5.58 -16.40
CA ASN A 212 2.82 -6.94 -15.94
C ASN A 212 1.94 -6.88 -14.70
N LEU A 213 0.72 -7.42 -14.79
CA LEU A 213 -0.24 -7.49 -13.70
C LEU A 213 -0.36 -8.94 -13.20
N ASN A 214 -0.13 -9.15 -11.90
CA ASN A 214 -0.41 -10.42 -11.24
C ASN A 214 -1.50 -10.24 -10.20
N ILE A 215 -2.50 -11.12 -10.23
CA ILE A 215 -3.54 -11.17 -9.20
C ILE A 215 -3.63 -12.60 -8.68
N VAL A 216 -3.30 -12.78 -7.41
CA VAL A 216 -3.37 -14.07 -6.71
C VAL A 216 -4.45 -13.97 -5.63
N THR A 217 -5.48 -14.79 -5.77
CA THR A 217 -6.67 -14.80 -4.89
C THR A 217 -6.89 -16.15 -4.20
N GLY A 218 -7.55 -16.11 -3.05
CA GLY A 218 -7.82 -17.27 -2.20
C GLY A 218 -6.85 -17.39 -1.02
N ARG A 219 -7.10 -18.38 -0.14
CA ARG A 219 -6.22 -18.68 1.00
C ARG A 219 -4.99 -19.46 0.54
N ASN A 220 -3.83 -18.80 0.59
CA ASN A 220 -2.60 -19.27 -0.02
C ASN A 220 -1.36 -18.94 0.81
N ASP A 221 -0.33 -19.76 0.66
CA ASP A 221 1.06 -19.36 0.86
C ASP A 221 1.65 -18.96 -0.49
N VAL A 222 2.00 -17.69 -0.65
CA VAL A 222 2.46 -17.11 -1.92
C VAL A 222 3.92 -16.70 -1.81
N GLN A 223 4.79 -17.33 -2.58
CA GLN A 223 6.23 -17.00 -2.61
C GLN A 223 6.45 -15.54 -3.04
N ALA A 224 7.24 -14.78 -2.28
CA ALA A 224 7.33 -13.33 -2.43
C ALA A 224 7.91 -12.89 -3.78
N ASP A 225 8.81 -13.69 -4.35
CA ASP A 225 9.49 -13.37 -5.60
C ASP A 225 8.82 -14.00 -6.82
N SER A 226 8.67 -15.33 -6.82
CA SER A 226 8.11 -16.11 -7.94
C SER A 226 6.58 -16.06 -8.01
N LEU A 227 5.92 -15.61 -6.94
CA LEU A 227 4.47 -15.56 -6.80
C LEU A 227 3.80 -16.92 -7.03
N GLN A 228 4.53 -18.02 -6.81
CA GLN A 228 3.95 -19.35 -6.78
C GLN A 228 3.04 -19.46 -5.57
N ALA A 229 1.78 -19.86 -5.81
CA ALA A 229 0.75 -20.00 -4.79
C ALA A 229 0.57 -21.46 -4.41
N THR A 230 0.70 -21.76 -3.13
CA THR A 230 0.35 -23.06 -2.54
C THR A 230 -0.94 -22.89 -1.74
N PRO A 231 -2.04 -23.56 -2.12
CA PRO A 231 -3.31 -23.45 -1.41
C PRO A 231 -3.16 -23.92 0.04
N ARG A 232 -3.84 -23.24 0.96
CA ARG A 232 -3.88 -23.64 2.38
C ARG A 232 -5.18 -24.36 2.69
N ALA A 233 -5.14 -25.29 3.65
CA ALA A 233 -6.31 -26.04 4.09
C ALA A 233 -7.43 -25.09 4.58
N ALA A 234 -8.68 -25.46 4.32
CA ALA A 234 -9.85 -24.73 4.83
C ALA A 234 -9.81 -24.62 6.37
N ASP A 235 -10.09 -23.43 6.90
CA ASP A 235 -10.13 -23.14 8.34
C ASP A 235 -11.56 -22.97 8.88
N GLY A 236 -12.57 -23.25 8.06
CA GLY A 236 -13.98 -23.08 8.41
C GLY A 236 -14.49 -21.64 8.31
N SER A 237 -13.66 -20.67 7.91
CA SER A 237 -14.12 -19.30 7.65
C SER A 237 -15.05 -19.23 6.43
N GLU A 238 -16.03 -18.33 6.46
CA GLU A 238 -16.92 -18.08 5.32
C GLU A 238 -16.11 -17.75 4.07
N LYS A 239 -16.47 -18.39 2.95
CA LYS A 239 -15.81 -18.19 1.67
C LYS A 239 -16.33 -16.90 1.03
N PRO A 240 -15.46 -16.11 0.37
CA PRO A 240 -15.91 -15.02 -0.49
C PRO A 240 -16.85 -15.55 -1.58
N GLN A 241 -17.85 -14.75 -1.97
CA GLN A 241 -18.74 -15.11 -3.09
C GLN A 241 -18.00 -15.11 -4.44
N LEU A 242 -17.03 -14.19 -4.59
CA LEU A 242 -16.18 -14.05 -5.77
C LEU A 242 -14.71 -13.89 -5.36
N ALA A 243 -13.83 -14.51 -6.12
CA ALA A 243 -12.38 -14.39 -5.94
C ALA A 243 -11.92 -13.03 -6.46
N ILE A 244 -12.45 -12.67 -7.62
CA ILE A 244 -12.33 -11.38 -8.26
C ILE A 244 -13.74 -10.93 -8.66
N ASP A 245 -14.17 -9.81 -8.10
CA ASP A 245 -15.38 -9.10 -8.48
C ASP A 245 -14.98 -7.86 -9.30
N SER A 246 -15.24 -7.89 -10.60
CA SER A 246 -14.98 -6.77 -11.51
C SER A 246 -16.31 -6.15 -11.91
N SER A 247 -16.85 -5.30 -11.03
CA SER A 247 -18.12 -4.59 -11.31
C SER A 247 -17.94 -3.37 -12.22
N ALA A 248 -16.71 -2.82 -12.30
CA ALA A 248 -16.37 -1.87 -13.35
C ALA A 248 -16.05 -2.62 -14.65
N LEU A 249 -16.98 -2.50 -15.60
CA LEU A 249 -16.85 -2.83 -17.02
C LEU A 249 -15.69 -2.09 -17.77
N GLY A 250 -14.73 -1.50 -17.05
CA GLY A 250 -13.60 -0.76 -17.60
C GLY A 250 -12.33 -1.60 -17.51
N GLY A 251 -11.97 -2.27 -18.61
CA GLY A 251 -10.99 -3.35 -18.66
C GLY A 251 -9.63 -3.16 -17.98
N MET A 252 -8.95 -4.29 -17.78
CA MET A 252 -7.53 -4.35 -17.44
C MET A 252 -6.71 -4.30 -18.72
N TYR A 253 -5.83 -3.31 -18.82
CA TYR A 253 -4.95 -3.08 -19.95
C TYR A 253 -3.52 -3.33 -19.47
N ALA A 254 -3.00 -4.52 -19.74
CA ALA A 254 -1.61 -4.81 -19.46
C ALA A 254 -0.94 -5.57 -20.58
N GLY A 255 0.39 -5.43 -20.67
CA GLY A 255 1.20 -6.23 -21.57
C GLY A 255 1.08 -7.72 -21.28
N ALA A 256 1.05 -8.08 -19.99
CA ALA A 256 0.70 -9.43 -19.52
C ALA A 256 -0.17 -9.36 -18.27
N ILE A 257 -1.17 -10.26 -18.21
CA ILE A 257 -2.04 -10.45 -17.05
C ILE A 257 -1.96 -11.91 -16.61
N ARG A 258 -1.61 -12.17 -15.35
CA ARG A 258 -1.64 -13.50 -14.74
C ARG A 258 -2.61 -13.50 -13.56
N LEU A 259 -3.61 -14.39 -13.62
CA LEU A 259 -4.65 -14.54 -12.61
C LEU A 259 -4.57 -15.95 -12.02
N VAL A 260 -4.48 -16.06 -10.70
CA VAL A 260 -4.40 -17.33 -9.98
C VAL A 260 -5.43 -17.32 -8.86
N GLY A 261 -6.47 -18.12 -8.99
CA GLY A 261 -7.47 -18.35 -7.95
C GLY A 261 -7.41 -19.80 -7.45
N THR A 262 -7.31 -19.99 -6.13
CA THR A 262 -7.08 -21.32 -5.54
C THR A 262 -8.20 -21.81 -4.62
N GLU A 263 -9.12 -20.93 -4.20
CA GLU A 263 -10.18 -21.29 -3.25
C GLU A 263 -11.33 -22.00 -3.99
N GLN A 264 -11.49 -23.31 -3.75
CA GLN A 264 -12.51 -24.13 -4.42
C GLN A 264 -13.92 -23.60 -4.20
N GLY A 265 -14.68 -23.48 -5.31
CA GLY A 265 -16.06 -22.98 -5.32
C GLY A 265 -16.18 -21.46 -5.37
N VAL A 266 -15.06 -20.74 -5.39
CA VAL A 266 -15.01 -19.27 -5.50
C VAL A 266 -14.61 -18.91 -6.93
N GLY A 267 -15.58 -18.48 -7.74
CA GLY A 267 -15.39 -18.14 -9.15
C GLY A 267 -14.80 -16.75 -9.39
N CYS A 268 -14.35 -16.48 -10.62
CA CYS A 268 -14.08 -15.13 -11.11
C CYS A 268 -15.33 -14.61 -11.83
N GLY A 269 -15.88 -13.47 -11.40
CA GLY A 269 -17.01 -12.84 -12.09
C GLY A 269 -16.49 -11.86 -13.13
N TRP A 270 -16.68 -12.17 -14.42
CA TRP A 270 -16.31 -11.28 -15.53
C TRP A 270 -17.55 -10.85 -16.32
N PRO A 271 -17.63 -9.60 -16.78
CA PRO A 271 -18.56 -9.22 -17.83
C PRO A 271 -18.13 -9.75 -19.22
N ALA A 272 -19.10 -9.93 -20.12
CA ALA A 272 -19.01 -10.69 -21.38
C ALA A 272 -18.03 -10.18 -22.47
N THR A 273 -17.20 -9.17 -22.20
CA THR A 273 -16.29 -8.57 -23.21
C THR A 273 -14.85 -8.59 -22.72
N TRP A 274 -14.20 -9.75 -22.85
CA TRP A 274 -12.77 -9.96 -22.59
C TRP A 274 -12.01 -10.05 -23.93
N PRO A 275 -11.02 -9.18 -24.22
CA PRO A 275 -10.24 -9.30 -25.45
C PRO A 275 -9.24 -10.48 -25.36
N PRO A 276 -8.98 -11.21 -26.47
CA PRO A 276 -8.17 -12.41 -26.47
C PRO A 276 -6.67 -12.06 -26.47
N ALA A 277 -6.07 -11.86 -25.30
CA ALA A 277 -4.61 -11.79 -25.18
C ALA A 277 -4.03 -12.35 -23.86
N ALA A 278 -4.86 -12.75 -22.89
CA ALA A 278 -4.37 -13.27 -21.61
C ALA A 278 -4.28 -14.81 -21.66
N ALA A 279 -3.06 -15.36 -21.59
CA ALA A 279 -2.85 -16.76 -21.26
C ALA A 279 -3.43 -17.03 -19.87
N THR A 280 -4.65 -17.57 -19.82
CA THR A 280 -5.37 -17.83 -18.58
C THR A 280 -4.98 -19.23 -18.11
N SER A 281 -4.03 -19.36 -17.19
CA SER A 281 -3.75 -20.64 -16.53
C SER A 281 -4.61 -20.75 -15.26
N ALA A 282 -5.86 -21.19 -15.41
CA ALA A 282 -6.68 -21.61 -14.28
C ALA A 282 -6.28 -23.06 -13.91
N SER A 283 -5.42 -23.24 -12.92
CA SER A 283 -5.14 -24.56 -12.36
C SER A 283 -6.19 -24.89 -11.30
N THR A 284 -7.27 -25.56 -11.67
CA THR A 284 -8.13 -26.29 -10.74
C THR A 284 -7.39 -27.54 -10.26
N PRO A 285 -7.33 -27.84 -8.94
CA PRO A 285 -6.83 -29.14 -8.50
C PRO A 285 -7.78 -30.23 -8.98
N ALA A 286 -7.22 -31.28 -9.61
CA ALA A 286 -7.96 -32.48 -9.96
C ALA A 286 -8.55 -33.11 -8.69
N ALA A 287 -9.81 -33.54 -8.78
CA ALA A 287 -10.47 -34.29 -7.72
C ALA A 287 -9.74 -35.62 -7.50
N SER A 288 -9.39 -35.91 -6.24
CA SER A 288 -9.05 -37.23 -5.73
C SER A 288 -10.02 -37.60 -4.64
#